data_AF-A0A644U8K5-F1
#
_entry.id   AF-A0A644U8K5-F1
#
_cell.length_a   1.000
_cell.length_b   1.000
_cell.length_c   1.000
_cell.angle_alpha   90.00
_cell.angle_beta   90.00
_cell.angle_gamma   90.00
#
_symmetry.space_group_name_H-M   'P 1'
#
loop_
_entity.id
_entity.type
_entity.pdbx_description
1 polymer ?
#
loop_
_entity_poly.entity_id
_entity_poly.type
_entity_poly.pdbx_seq_one_letter_code
_entity_poly.pdbx_strand_id
1 'polypeptide(L)' 'MSVNVNLNRCDGCGLCVSKCPAKVLELKEVKQADYDRLNMIGKLKIRVKGNSRAYVSNEAACTRCKLCQNNCHERAIKVG' A
#
# COMPACT_ATOMS: atom_id res chain seq x y z
N MET A 1 8.71 -13.66 -6.01
CA MET A 1 7.27 -13.44 -5.76
C MET A 1 7.04 -11.94 -5.79
N SER A 2 6.03 -11.41 -6.49
CA SER A 2 5.87 -9.95 -6.60
C SER A 2 4.69 -9.42 -5.78
N VAL A 3 4.89 -8.32 -5.08
CA VAL A 3 3.80 -7.56 -4.43
C VAL A 3 3.99 -6.08 -4.75
N ASN A 4 2.95 -5.44 -5.25
CA ASN A 4 3.00 -4.03 -5.64
C ASN A 4 1.83 -3.26 -5.02
N VAL A 5 2.11 -2.03 -4.58
CA VAL A 5 1.11 -1.11 -4.02
C VAL A 5 0.97 0.10 -4.93
N ASN A 6 -0.25 0.38 -5.37
CA ASN A 6 -0.61 1.59 -6.09
C ASN A 6 -0.90 2.73 -5.10
N LEU A 7 0.04 3.67 -4.98
CA LEU A 7 -0.04 4.80 -4.05
C LEU A 7 -1.17 5.80 -4.38
N ASN A 8 -1.66 5.84 -5.63
CA ASN A 8 -2.82 6.65 -5.99
C ASN A 8 -4.14 6.09 -5.45
N ARG A 9 -4.19 4.79 -5.18
CA ARG A 9 -5.40 4.10 -4.70
C ARG A 9 -5.36 3.88 -3.19
N CYS A 10 -4.20 3.48 -2.67
CA CYS A 10 -4.00 3.27 -1.25
C CYS A 10 -4.42 4.52 -0.46
N ASP A 11 -5.17 4.32 0.61
CA ASP A 11 -5.66 5.39 1.49
C ASP A 11 -4.98 5.38 2.87
N GLY A 12 -4.08 4.41 3.11
CA GLY A 12 -3.33 4.29 4.36
C GLY A 12 -4.04 3.52 5.47
N CYS A 13 -5.13 2.79 5.20
CA CYS A 13 -5.92 2.15 6.27
C CYS A 13 -5.20 1.06 7.10
N GLY A 14 -4.08 0.52 6.61
CA GLY A 14 -3.24 -0.43 7.37
C GLY A 14 -3.73 -1.87 7.45
N LEU A 15 -4.91 -2.21 6.90
CA LEU A 15 -5.42 -3.59 6.90
C LEU A 15 -4.44 -4.59 6.28
N CYS A 16 -3.76 -4.19 5.20
CA CYS A 16 -2.78 -5.04 4.54
C CYS A 16 -1.55 -5.35 5.41
N VAL A 17 -1.16 -4.44 6.29
CA VAL A 17 -0.06 -4.64 7.26
C VAL A 17 -0.52 -5.62 8.33
N SER A 18 -1.70 -5.39 8.90
CA SER A 18 -2.28 -6.26 9.95
C SER A 18 -2.54 -7.69 9.46
N LYS A 19 -3.01 -7.85 8.23
CA LYS A 19 -3.38 -9.17 7.66
C LYS A 19 -2.21 -9.91 7.03
N CYS A 20 -1.02 -9.32 6.89
CA CYS A 20 0.10 -9.99 6.25
C CYS A 20 0.84 -10.90 7.27
N PRO A 21 0.74 -12.24 7.15
CA PRO A 21 1.40 -13.14 8.10
C PRO A 21 2.93 -13.05 8.01
N ALA A 22 3.47 -12.75 6.83
CA ALA A 22 4.90 -12.60 6.58
C ALA A 22 5.41 -11.16 6.83
N LYS A 23 4.54 -10.22 7.24
CA LYS A 23 4.89 -8.83 7.56
C LYS A 23 5.72 -8.11 6.49
N VAL A 24 5.37 -8.32 5.21
CA VAL A 24 6.12 -7.76 4.06
C VAL A 24 5.72 -6.32 3.69
N LEU A 25 4.74 -5.76 4.39
CA LEU A 25 4.19 -4.44 4.16
C LEU A 25 4.29 -3.61 5.43
N GLU A 26 4.48 -2.31 5.28
CA GLU A 26 4.54 -1.33 6.36
C GLU A 26 3.80 -0.05 5.97
N LEU A 27 3.26 0.68 6.95
CA LEU A 27 2.75 2.03 6.72
C LEU A 27 3.87 3.04 6.95
N LYS A 28 4.11 3.91 5.96
CA LYS A 28 5.05 5.02 6.03
C LYS A 28 4.41 6.29 5.51
N GLU A 29 4.94 7.44 5.93
CA GLU A 29 4.58 8.71 5.31
C GLU A 29 5.04 8.76 3.85
N VAL A 30 4.22 9.37 3.00
CA VAL A 30 4.55 9.56 1.59
C VAL A 30 5.71 10.56 1.48
N LYS A 31 6.81 10.12 0.86
CA LYS A 31 7.96 10.98 0.56
C LYS A 31 7.63 11.95 -0.58
N GLN A 32 8.31 13.10 -0.61
CA GLN A 32 8.11 14.10 -1.67
C GLN A 32 8.19 13.50 -3.08
N ALA A 33 9.20 12.67 -3.35
CA ALA A 33 9.37 12.02 -4.65
C ALA A 33 8.19 11.11 -5.06
N ASP A 34 7.52 10.47 -4.09
CA ASP A 34 6.32 9.69 -4.35
C ASP A 34 5.09 10.58 -4.50
N TYR A 35 4.98 11.63 -3.68
CA TYR A 35 3.92 12.63 -3.75
C TYR A 35 3.85 13.31 -5.12
N ASP A 36 5.01 13.66 -5.68
CA ASP A 36 5.11 14.31 -6.99
C ASP A 36 4.61 13.41 -8.13
N ARG A 37 4.71 12.08 -7.96
CA ARG A 37 4.21 11.07 -8.91
C ARG A 37 2.74 10.74 -8.73
N LEU A 38 2.07 11.27 -7.70
CA LEU A 38 0.65 11.06 -7.51
C LEU A 38 -0.17 11.88 -8.51
N ASN A 39 -1.25 11.27 -8.98
CA ASN A 39 -2.29 11.95 -9.73
C ASN A 39 -3.20 12.78 -8.79
N MET A 40 -4.18 13.46 -9.38
CA MET A 40 -5.13 14.30 -8.62
C MET A 40 -5.87 13.52 -7.52
N ILE A 41 -6.23 12.26 -7.78
CA ILE A 41 -6.94 11.40 -6.81
C ILE A 41 -6.02 11.03 -5.64
N GLY A 42 -4.78 10.65 -5.92
CA GLY A 42 -3.79 10.33 -4.88
C GLY A 42 -3.52 11.52 -3.95
N LYS A 43 -3.35 12.72 -4.53
CA LYS A 43 -3.16 13.97 -3.78
C LYS A 43 -4.40 14.34 -2.96
N LEU A 44 -5.60 14.19 -3.52
CA LEU A 44 -6.86 14.41 -2.80
C LEU A 44 -7.00 13.45 -1.60
N LYS A 45 -6.68 12.17 -1.78
CA LYS A 45 -6.68 11.19 -0.70
C LYS A 45 -5.74 11.57 0.44
N ILE A 46 -4.55 12.12 0.15
CA ILE A 46 -3.63 12.60 1.18
C ILE A 46 -4.28 13.72 2.01
N ARG A 47 -4.93 14.68 1.34
CA ARG A 47 -5.61 15.80 2.02
C ARG A 47 -6.75 15.36 2.93
N VAL A 48 -7.51 14.33 2.54
CA VAL A 48 -8.73 13.91 3.27
C VAL A 48 -8.55 12.71 4.20
N LYS A 49 -7.53 11.86 3.99
CA LYS A 49 -7.27 10.63 4.78
C LYS A 49 -5.94 10.65 5.53
N GLY A 50 -5.07 11.60 5.23
CA GLY A 50 -3.73 11.67 5.79
C GLY A 50 -2.65 11.12 4.86
N ASN A 51 -1.39 11.41 5.23
CA ASN A 51 -0.21 11.25 4.40
C ASN A 51 0.49 9.88 4.53
N SER A 52 -0.18 8.84 5.04
CA SER A 52 0.43 7.52 5.20
C SER A 52 -0.02 6.56 4.10
N ARG A 53 0.90 5.75 3.57
CA ARG A 53 0.63 4.72 2.56
C ARG A 53 1.35 3.42 2.89
N ALA A 54 0.84 2.32 2.34
CA ALA A 54 1.48 1.02 2.45
C ALA A 54 2.65 0.92 1.47
N TYR A 55 3.81 0.49 1.97
CA TYR A 55 5.02 0.22 1.20
C TYR A 55 5.47 -1.22 1.43
N VAL A 56 6.13 -1.80 0.44
CA VAL A 56 6.72 -3.14 0.53
C VAL A 56 8.08 -3.02 1.22
N SER A 57 8.23 -3.67 2.37
CA SER A 57 9.44 -3.63 3.19
C SER A 57 10.34 -4.86 3.02
N ASN A 58 9.74 -6.03 2.75
CA ASN A 58 10.46 -7.28 2.56
C ASN A 58 9.74 -8.20 1.56
N GLU A 59 9.88 -7.92 0.28
CA GLU A 59 9.22 -8.68 -0.79
C GLU A 59 9.64 -10.16 -0.80
N ALA A 60 10.87 -10.48 -0.41
CA ALA A 60 11.42 -11.84 -0.41
C ALA A 60 10.66 -12.79 0.55
N ALA A 61 10.06 -12.27 1.62
CA ALA A 61 9.27 -13.07 2.55
C ALA A 61 7.82 -13.32 2.08
N CYS A 62 7.42 -12.79 0.92
CA CYS A 62 6.03 -12.91 0.44
C CYS A 62 5.69 -14.35 0.02
N THR A 63 4.73 -14.96 0.72
CA THR A 63 4.24 -16.32 0.43
C THR A 63 3.13 -16.38 -0.62
N ARG A 64 2.78 -15.25 -1.24
CA ARG A 64 1.68 -15.12 -2.24
C ARG A 64 0.30 -15.56 -1.72
N CYS A 65 0.04 -15.46 -0.42
CA CYS A 65 -1.25 -15.80 0.19
C CYS A 65 -2.42 -14.88 -0.22
N LYS A 66 -2.15 -13.74 -0.87
CA LYS A 66 -3.14 -12.74 -1.34
C LYS A 66 -4.02 -12.09 -0.27
N LEU A 67 -3.78 -12.29 1.02
CA LEU A 67 -4.58 -11.66 2.08
C LEU A 67 -4.59 -10.13 1.99
N CYS A 68 -3.45 -9.50 1.73
CA CYS A 68 -3.36 -8.05 1.54
C CYS A 68 -4.12 -7.56 0.29
N GLN A 69 -4.08 -8.30 -0.81
CA GLN A 69 -4.81 -7.98 -2.04
C GLN A 69 -6.33 -8.11 -1.83
N ASN A 70 -6.77 -9.22 -1.24
CA ASN A 70 -8.20 -9.53 -1.10
C ASN A 70 -8.89 -8.65 -0.05
N ASN A 71 -8.17 -8.20 0.97
CA ASN A 71 -8.72 -7.32 2.02
C ASN A 71 -8.55 -5.82 1.72
N CYS A 72 -8.00 -5.44 0.55
CA CYS A 72 -7.84 -4.05 0.20
C CYS A 72 -9.13 -3.51 -0.44
N HIS A 73 -9.94 -2.76 0.32
CA HIS A 73 -11.16 -2.13 -0.19
C HIS A 73 -10.89 -1.12 -1.32
N GLU A 74 -9.70 -0.50 -1.32
CA GLU A 74 -9.26 0.38 -2.41
C GLU A 74 -8.75 -0.38 -3.65
N ARG A 75 -8.60 -1.71 -3.57
CA ARG A 75 -7.96 -2.57 -4.58
C ARG A 75 -6.61 -2.00 -5.05
N ALA A 76 -5.83 -1.50 -4.09
CA ALA A 76 -4.54 -0.86 -4.31
C ALA A 76 -3.38 -1.84 -4.44
N ILE A 77 -3.56 -3.11 -4.04
CA ILE A 77 -2.48 -4.09 -3.93
C ILE A 77 -2.65 -5.17 -4.99
N LYS A 78 -1.55 -5.53 -5.67
CA LYS A 78 -1.47 -6.71 -6.54
C LYS A 78 -0.39 -7.65 -6.04
N VAL A 79 -0.71 -8.93 -5.94
CA VAL A 79 0.20 -10.02 -5.59
C VAL A 79 0.27 -10.97 -6.77
N GLY A 80 1.46 -11.08 -7.36
CA GLY A 80 1.76 -11.88 -8.53
C GLY A 80 2.94 -12.78 -8.32
#